data_AF-A0A7L4Y5C0-F1
#
_entry.id   AF-A0A7L4Y5C0-F1
#
_cell.length_a   1.000
_cell.length_b   1.000
_cell.length_c   1.000
_cell.angle_alpha   90.00
_cell.angle_beta   90.00
_cell.angle_gamma   90.00
#
_symmetry.space_group_name_H-M   'P 1'
#
loop_
_entity.id
_entity.type
_entity.pdbx_description
1 polymer ?
#
loop_
_entity_poly.entity_id
_entity_poly.type
_entity_poly.pdbx_seq_one_letter_code
_entity_poly.pdbx_strand_id
1 'polypeptide(L)'
;MPDPRTPLSELTDDAVASLGDCYAALAAVPVGTPERRRTLGATAASKLLHGLRPRTLVPWDEAIARRLHGARDAEAYVAHHRLNREWARRLLADSGLDEEALAASYGCPGRPLAKMLDDYTYIKLTRSDTR
;
A
#
# COMPACT_ATOMS: atom_id res chain seq x y z
N MET A 1 -12.74 4.58 -6.72
CA MET A 1 -11.27 4.65 -6.88
C MET A 1 -10.80 6.10 -6.74
N PRO A 2 -9.77 6.41 -5.94
CA PRO A 2 -9.24 7.77 -5.78
C PRO A 2 -8.74 8.41 -7.10
N ASP A 3 -8.56 9.73 -7.13
CA ASP A 3 -7.89 10.41 -8.25
C ASP A 3 -6.40 10.02 -8.31
N PRO A 4 -5.78 9.89 -9.51
CA PRO A 4 -4.35 9.55 -9.64
C PRO A 4 -3.38 10.47 -8.90
N ARG A 5 -3.78 11.72 -8.62
CA ARG A 5 -2.95 12.72 -7.96
C ARG A 5 -3.21 12.84 -6.46
N THR A 6 -4.27 12.22 -5.93
CA THR A 6 -4.58 12.24 -4.50
C THR A 6 -3.42 11.64 -3.70
N PRO A 7 -2.80 12.38 -2.78
CA PRO A 7 -1.78 11.82 -1.91
C PRO A 7 -2.40 10.88 -0.86
N LEU A 8 -1.61 9.94 -0.36
CA LEU A 8 -2.04 8.99 0.67
C LEU A 8 -2.60 9.69 1.93
N SER A 9 -2.01 10.82 2.33
CA SER A 9 -2.44 11.59 3.51
C SER A 9 -3.86 12.17 3.39
N GLU A 10 -4.35 12.37 2.16
CA GLU A 10 -5.67 12.94 1.86
C GLU A 10 -6.75 11.86 1.62
N LEU A 11 -6.40 10.58 1.70
CA LEU A 11 -7.34 9.50 1.45
C LEU A 11 -8.50 9.51 2.45
N THR A 12 -9.75 9.65 1.97
CA THR A 12 -10.95 9.74 2.82
C THR A 12 -11.37 8.36 3.34
N ASP A 13 -12.14 8.31 4.43
CA ASP A 13 -12.63 7.03 4.98
C ASP A 13 -13.52 6.26 4.01
N ASP A 14 -14.39 6.96 3.28
CA ASP A 14 -15.23 6.36 2.23
C ASP A 14 -14.39 5.78 1.10
N ALA A 15 -13.33 6.50 0.70
CA ALA A 15 -12.40 5.99 -0.30
C ALA A 15 -11.68 4.73 0.22
N VAL A 16 -11.21 4.73 1.47
CA VAL A 16 -10.60 3.55 2.11
C VAL A 16 -11.56 2.36 2.15
N ALA A 17 -12.82 2.57 2.52
CA ALA A 17 -13.82 1.50 2.54
C ALA A 17 -14.02 0.88 1.15
N SER A 18 -14.18 1.71 0.11
CA SER A 18 -14.36 1.23 -1.27
C SER A 18 -13.14 0.48 -1.85
N LEU A 19 -11.94 0.68 -1.28
CA LEU A 19 -10.73 -0.01 -1.73
C LEU A 19 -10.74 -1.49 -1.37
N GLY A 20 -11.38 -1.88 -0.26
CA GLY A 20 -11.49 -3.29 0.14
C GLY A 20 -12.19 -4.13 -0.93
N ASP A 21 -13.31 -3.63 -1.44
CA ASP A 21 -14.10 -4.29 -2.49
C ASP A 21 -13.30 -4.35 -3.81
N CYS A 22 -12.68 -3.24 -4.19
CA CYS A 22 -11.84 -3.17 -5.40
C CYS A 22 -10.68 -4.18 -5.32
N TYR A 23 -10.04 -4.28 -4.16
CA TYR A 23 -8.96 -5.22 -3.89
C TYR A 23 -9.44 -6.67 -3.95
N ALA A 24 -10.53 -7.00 -3.28
CA ALA A 24 -11.09 -8.34 -3.26
C ALA A 24 -11.48 -8.81 -4.67
N ALA A 25 -12.19 -7.96 -5.42
CA ALA A 25 -12.59 -8.23 -6.79
C ALA A 25 -11.37 -8.49 -7.68
N LEU A 26 -10.34 -7.62 -7.59
CA LEU A 26 -9.12 -7.77 -8.37
C LEU A 26 -8.34 -9.04 -7.97
N ALA A 27 -8.19 -9.32 -6.68
CA ALA A 27 -7.49 -10.51 -6.20
C ALA A 27 -8.15 -11.82 -6.64
N ALA A 28 -9.48 -11.81 -6.85
CA ALA A 28 -10.25 -12.96 -7.31
C ALA A 28 -10.24 -13.15 -8.84
N VAL A 29 -9.73 -12.21 -9.63
CA VAL A 29 -9.69 -12.31 -11.10
C VAL A 29 -9.00 -13.61 -11.52
N PRO A 30 -9.67 -14.49 -12.28
CA PRO A 30 -9.06 -15.71 -12.81
C PRO A 30 -7.92 -15.38 -13.77
N VAL A 31 -6.79 -16.06 -13.61
CA VAL A 31 -5.61 -15.95 -14.48
C VAL A 31 -5.02 -17.34 -14.77
N GLY A 32 -4.19 -17.42 -15.80
CA GLY A 32 -3.54 -18.66 -16.22
C GLY A 32 -4.31 -19.39 -17.34
N THR A 33 -3.83 -20.58 -17.68
CA THR A 33 -4.42 -21.41 -18.75
C THR A 33 -5.52 -22.31 -18.20
N PRO A 34 -6.36 -22.91 -19.07
CA PRO A 34 -7.41 -23.85 -18.63
C PRO A 34 -6.89 -24.99 -17.76
N GLU A 35 -5.66 -25.46 -18.00
CA GLU A 35 -4.99 -26.57 -17.29
C GLU A 35 -4.37 -26.14 -15.96
N ARG A 36 -4.12 -24.83 -15.76
CA ARG A 36 -3.50 -24.28 -14.54
C ARG A 36 -4.18 -22.99 -14.11
N ARG A 37 -5.48 -23.08 -13.83
CA ARG A 37 -6.29 -21.98 -13.31
C ARG A 37 -5.76 -21.50 -11.97
N ARG A 38 -5.58 -20.21 -11.85
CA ARG A 38 -5.21 -19.49 -10.63
C ARG A 38 -6.03 -18.21 -10.54
N THR A 39 -5.94 -17.51 -9.42
CA THR A 39 -6.39 -16.12 -9.35
C THR A 39 -5.18 -15.19 -9.41
N LEU A 40 -5.42 -13.91 -9.70
CA LEU A 40 -4.38 -12.88 -9.65
C LEU A 40 -3.71 -12.86 -8.26
N GLY A 41 -4.51 -13.03 -7.21
CA GLY A 41 -4.04 -13.21 -5.84
C GLY A 41 -3.69 -11.90 -5.13
N ALA A 42 -3.63 -12.00 -3.80
CA ALA A 42 -3.53 -10.88 -2.87
C ALA A 42 -2.38 -9.90 -3.14
N THR A 43 -1.17 -10.41 -3.42
CA THR A 43 0.01 -9.56 -3.61
C THR A 43 0.03 -8.90 -4.98
N ALA A 44 -0.35 -9.61 -6.04
CA ALA A 44 -0.39 -9.02 -7.38
C ALA A 44 -1.50 -7.97 -7.48
N ALA A 45 -2.66 -8.19 -6.88
CA ALA A 45 -3.74 -7.19 -6.81
C ALA A 45 -3.28 -5.90 -6.13
N SER A 46 -2.64 -5.98 -4.97
CA SER A 46 -2.09 -4.81 -4.27
C SER A 46 -1.05 -4.06 -5.11
N LYS A 47 -0.12 -4.77 -5.76
CA LYS A 47 0.91 -4.17 -6.63
C LYS A 47 0.30 -3.50 -7.87
N LEU A 48 -0.72 -4.10 -8.48
CA LEU A 48 -1.43 -3.50 -9.62
C LEU A 48 -2.17 -2.23 -9.21
N LEU A 49 -2.86 -2.25 -8.07
CA LEU A 49 -3.52 -1.06 -7.52
C LEU A 49 -2.53 0.07 -7.23
N HIS A 50 -1.35 -0.25 -6.67
CA HIS A 50 -0.27 0.72 -6.51
C HIS A 50 0.20 1.27 -7.85
N GLY A 51 0.42 0.41 -8.87
CA GLY A 51 0.79 0.86 -10.20
C GLY A 51 -0.21 1.83 -10.83
N LEU A 52 -1.51 1.66 -10.53
CA LEU A 52 -2.57 2.56 -10.98
C LEU A 52 -2.67 3.85 -10.16
N ARG A 53 -2.28 3.83 -8.89
CA ARG A 53 -2.39 4.95 -7.93
C ARG A 53 -1.14 5.06 -7.04
N PRO A 54 0.02 5.38 -7.62
CA PRO A 54 1.30 5.29 -6.90
C PRO A 54 1.46 6.32 -5.77
N ARG A 55 0.71 7.42 -5.82
CA ARG A 55 0.68 8.46 -4.78
C ARG A 55 -0.23 8.13 -3.61
N THR A 56 -1.21 7.26 -3.82
CA THR A 56 -2.28 7.02 -2.85
C THR A 56 -2.21 5.64 -2.22
N LEU A 57 -1.97 4.60 -3.01
CA LEU A 57 -2.14 3.22 -2.56
C LEU A 57 -0.80 2.60 -2.22
N VAL A 58 -0.72 2.02 -1.02
CA VAL A 58 0.49 1.39 -0.51
C VAL A 58 0.49 -0.07 -0.96
N PRO A 59 1.53 -0.51 -1.70
CA PRO A 59 1.66 -1.93 -1.99
C PRO A 59 2.03 -2.68 -0.71
N TRP A 60 1.70 -3.95 -0.65
CA TRP A 60 2.18 -4.84 0.42
C TRP A 60 2.60 -6.19 -0.14
N ASP A 61 3.43 -6.90 0.61
CA ASP A 61 3.69 -8.31 0.37
C ASP A 61 3.05 -9.18 1.46
N GLU A 62 3.24 -10.49 1.32
CA GLU A 62 2.73 -11.45 2.28
C GLU A 62 3.30 -11.25 3.69
N ALA A 63 4.60 -10.92 3.80
CA ALA A 63 5.24 -10.73 5.10
C ALA A 63 4.66 -9.51 5.82
N ILE A 64 4.47 -8.40 5.11
CA ILE A 64 3.86 -7.18 5.64
C ILE A 64 2.42 -7.45 6.08
N ALA A 65 1.61 -8.04 5.19
CA ALA A 65 0.20 -8.31 5.47
C ALA A 65 0.03 -9.22 6.70
N ARG A 66 0.80 -10.32 6.77
CA ARG A 66 0.76 -11.27 7.89
C ARG A 66 1.25 -10.65 9.19
N ARG A 67 2.35 -9.89 9.18
CA ARG A 67 2.94 -9.34 10.41
C ARG A 67 2.15 -8.16 10.99
N LEU A 68 1.56 -7.32 10.14
CA LEU A 68 0.79 -6.16 10.62
C LEU A 68 -0.68 -6.48 10.89
N HIS A 69 -1.29 -7.38 10.11
CA HIS A 69 -2.75 -7.56 10.13
C HIS A 69 -3.17 -9.02 10.33
N GLY A 70 -2.25 -9.99 10.33
CA GLY A 70 -2.54 -11.42 10.46
C GLY A 70 -3.17 -12.07 9.21
N ALA A 71 -3.77 -11.28 8.33
CA ALA A 71 -4.53 -11.74 7.17
C ALA A 71 -4.09 -11.05 5.86
N ARG A 72 -4.67 -11.50 4.73
CA ARG A 72 -4.41 -11.00 3.37
C ARG A 72 -5.72 -10.75 2.62
N ASP A 73 -6.76 -10.40 3.35
CA ASP A 73 -8.11 -10.14 2.84
C ASP A 73 -8.39 -8.65 2.68
N ALA A 74 -9.62 -8.32 2.26
CA ALA A 74 -10.06 -6.95 2.06
C ALA A 74 -10.00 -6.12 3.33
N GLU A 75 -10.38 -6.69 4.47
CA GLU A 75 -10.38 -5.99 5.76
C GLU A 75 -8.96 -5.60 6.17
N ALA A 76 -8.01 -6.53 6.07
CA ALA A 76 -6.61 -6.26 6.31
C ALA A 76 -6.03 -5.22 5.33
N TYR A 77 -6.47 -5.23 4.06
CA TYR A 77 -6.04 -4.23 3.07
C TYR A 77 -6.54 -2.82 3.39
N VAL A 78 -7.79 -2.70 3.85
CA VAL A 78 -8.41 -1.46 4.34
C VAL A 78 -7.69 -0.96 5.60
N ALA A 79 -7.45 -1.85 6.57
CA ALA A 79 -6.70 -1.53 7.80
C ALA A 79 -5.29 -1.02 7.48
N HIS A 80 -4.61 -1.63 6.49
CA HIS A 80 -3.29 -1.19 6.04
C HIS A 80 -3.31 0.25 5.50
N HIS A 81 -4.33 0.63 4.73
CA HIS A 81 -4.43 1.99 4.20
C HIS A 81 -4.77 3.01 5.29
N ARG A 82 -5.61 2.66 6.28
CA ARG A 82 -5.88 3.51 7.43
C ARG A 82 -4.60 3.79 8.23
N LEU A 83 -3.83 2.75 8.53
CA LEU A 83 -2.56 2.86 9.25
C LEU A 83 -1.54 3.72 8.49
N ASN A 84 -1.33 3.45 7.20
CA ASN A 84 -0.37 4.21 6.41
C ASN A 84 -0.79 5.67 6.20
N ARG A 85 -2.09 5.95 6.05
CA ARG A 85 -2.60 7.32 6.03
C ARG A 85 -2.30 8.06 7.33
N GLU A 86 -2.50 7.40 8.47
CA GLU A 86 -2.15 7.96 9.77
C GLU A 86 -0.65 8.25 9.89
N TRP A 87 0.21 7.31 9.47
CA TRP A 87 1.65 7.51 9.45
C TRP A 87 2.05 8.66 8.52
N ALA A 88 1.47 8.74 7.32
CA ALA A 88 1.73 9.82 6.38
C ALA A 88 1.38 11.18 6.99
N ARG A 89 0.19 11.31 7.60
CA ARG A 89 -0.24 12.56 8.25
C ARG A 89 0.70 12.96 9.39
N ARG A 90 1.08 12.01 10.26
CA ARG A 90 2.01 12.26 11.37
C ARG A 90 3.38 12.70 10.86
N LEU A 91 3.93 11.98 9.87
CA LEU A 91 5.26 12.28 9.34
C LEU A 91 5.33 13.67 8.67
N LEU A 92 4.29 14.05 7.92
CA LEU A 92 4.21 15.38 7.31
C LEU A 92 4.05 16.48 8.38
N ALA A 93 3.21 16.24 9.40
CA ALA A 93 3.03 17.19 10.49
C ALA A 93 4.31 17.38 11.33
N ASP A 94 4.98 16.29 11.68
CA ASP A 94 6.18 16.31 12.53
C ASP A 94 7.41 16.89 11.81
N SER A 95 7.51 16.66 10.49
CA SER A 95 8.62 17.20 9.69
C SER A 95 8.42 18.65 9.25
N GLY A 96 7.17 19.11 9.13
CA GLY A 96 6.83 20.40 8.51
C GLY A 96 7.14 20.46 7.01
N LEU A 97 7.41 19.32 6.37
CA LEU A 97 7.70 19.19 4.95
C LEU A 97 6.49 18.65 4.19
N ASP A 98 6.37 19.01 2.92
CA ASP A 98 5.51 18.28 1.99
C ASP A 98 6.16 16.96 1.53
N GLU A 99 5.42 16.13 0.79
CA GLU A 99 5.90 14.82 0.35
C GLU A 99 7.17 14.91 -0.53
N GLU A 100 7.29 15.95 -1.36
CA GLU A 100 8.40 16.10 -2.30
C GLU A 100 9.69 16.52 -1.57
N ALA A 101 9.59 17.51 -0.68
CA ALA A 101 10.69 17.94 0.17
C ALA A 101 11.13 16.82 1.12
N LEU A 102 10.18 16.04 1.66
CA LEU A 102 10.48 14.89 2.48
C LEU A 102 11.25 13.82 1.69
N ALA A 103 10.79 13.46 0.49
CA ALA A 103 11.48 12.50 -0.37
C ALA A 103 12.90 12.96 -0.75
N ALA A 104 13.07 14.25 -1.06
CA ALA A 104 14.38 14.85 -1.32
C ALA A 104 15.31 14.77 -0.10
N SER A 105 14.80 15.05 1.11
CA SER A 105 15.57 15.00 2.36
C SER A 105 16.12 13.60 2.68
N TYR A 106 15.39 12.55 2.27
CA TYR A 106 15.82 11.15 2.41
C TYR A 106 16.64 10.63 1.22
N GLY A 107 17.03 11.51 0.28
CA GLY A 107 17.84 11.14 -0.88
C GLY A 107 17.10 10.32 -1.94
N CYS A 108 15.77 10.41 -2.00
CA CYS A 108 14.93 9.69 -2.96
C CYS A 108 13.93 10.62 -3.68
N PRO A 109 14.39 11.71 -4.33
CA PRO A 109 13.52 12.71 -4.93
C PRO A 109 12.52 12.09 -5.93
N GLY A 110 11.28 12.58 -5.90
CA GLY A 110 10.18 12.10 -6.73
C GLY A 110 9.59 10.74 -6.32
N ARG A 111 10.14 10.07 -5.30
CA ARG A 111 9.54 8.85 -4.76
C ARG A 111 8.27 9.19 -3.96
N PRO A 112 7.11 8.59 -4.29
CA PRO A 112 5.88 8.85 -3.53
C PRO A 112 5.99 8.40 -2.08
N LEU A 113 5.35 9.14 -1.15
CA LEU A 113 5.35 8.79 0.27
C LEU A 113 4.75 7.39 0.52
N ALA A 114 3.73 7.00 -0.24
CA ALA A 114 3.17 5.64 -0.19
C ALA A 114 4.23 4.55 -0.45
N LYS A 115 5.16 4.78 -1.39
CA LYS A 115 6.25 3.84 -1.69
C LYS A 115 7.34 3.86 -0.62
N MET A 116 7.62 5.02 -0.03
CA MET A 116 8.58 5.16 1.08
C MET A 116 8.11 4.42 2.33
N LEU A 117 6.82 4.50 2.67
CA LEU A 117 6.23 3.77 3.81
C LEU A 117 6.23 2.25 3.58
N ASP A 118 5.96 1.80 2.36
CA ASP A 118 6.14 0.38 1.97
C ASP A 118 7.60 -0.07 2.15
N ASP A 119 8.58 0.68 1.63
CA ASP A 119 10.00 0.35 1.78
C ASP A 119 10.41 0.28 3.26
N TYR A 120 9.98 1.25 4.07
CA TYR A 120 10.21 1.25 5.51
C TYR A 120 9.64 0.00 6.17
N THR A 121 8.39 -0.32 5.87
CA THR A 121 7.66 -1.45 6.45
C THR A 121 8.32 -2.77 6.06
N TYR A 122 8.66 -2.93 4.78
CA TYR A 122 9.39 -4.09 4.28
C TYR A 122 10.72 -4.27 5.03
N ILE A 123 11.56 -3.23 5.09
CA ILE A 123 12.85 -3.28 5.78
C ILE A 123 12.66 -3.63 7.27
N LYS A 124 11.70 -2.99 7.95
CA LYS A 124 11.49 -3.21 9.38
C LYS A 124 10.98 -4.60 9.71
N LEU A 125 10.16 -5.19 8.83
CA LEU A 125 9.51 -6.47 9.10
C LEU A 125 10.26 -7.68 8.53
N THR A 126 11.11 -7.51 7.52
CA THR A 126 11.85 -8.61 6.88
C THR A 126 13.33 -8.66 7.27
N ARG A 127 13.93 -7.55 7.73
CA ARG A 127 15.34 -7.51 8.16
C ARG A 127 15.58 -8.23 9.50
N SER A 128 14.54 -8.61 10.22
CA SER A 128 14.62 -9.44 11.43
C SER A 128 14.93 -10.92 11.14
N ASP A 129 14.79 -11.37 9.89
CA ASP A 129 15.01 -12.77 9.48
C ASP A 129 16.49 -13.06 9.12
N THR A 130 17.43 -12.14 9.46
CA THR A 130 18.88 -12.27 9.16
C THR A 130 19.74 -12.50 10.41
N ARG A 131 19.21 -13.16 11.44
CA ARG A 131 19.99 -13.59 12.62
C ARG A 131 20.03 -15.10 12.75
#